data_AF-A0A2E4KH41-F1
#
_entry.id   AF-A0A2E4KH41-F1
#
_cell.length_a   1.000
_cell.length_b   1.000
_cell.length_c   1.000
_cell.angle_alpha   90.00
_cell.angle_beta   90.00
_cell.angle_gamma   90.00
#
_symmetry.space_group_name_H-M   'P 1'
#
loop_
_entity.id
_entity.type
_entity.pdbx_description
1 polymer ?
#
loop_
_entity_poly.entity_id
_entity_poly.type
_entity_poly.pdbx_seq_one_letter_code
_entity_poly.pdbx_strand_id
1 'polypeptide(L)'
;MLKTYNTIINSRISTIRNILKKNKFDGFIQPRADSYLGEYVPSSSARLEWLCGFSGSAGELLILTNKILLFVDSRYFLQAIKETKNTGIEVILISEFTLIEWLKKNIEKTATIGFDPWLYSDNHINNIKNIKLNSCNFKALNPNPIDLLWDNRPKEPSSLIKPHPIKYAGISSKNKINNLIKKMKENKADAYIICQPDSLAWILNIRGKDLTHTPVILARSIVLSNGDIYFFINKKRINTEALKHLKLCGKNIKFLSKEKIFEVIKYLMTKNKKIWIDPFYTPYAIVNNKNINSSLFIKKTCPIEFSKAIKNKTEINGSVKAHKKDGIALCNFLYWLFLPKSNLTEINAAKKIDILRSKQKNFICTSFETISGYGSNGAIVHYRVNNRSSKKFKKNNLYLVDSGGQYLEGTTDVTRTIAIGKPTKDMAKYYTIVLKAHISLANIIFPYGTAGHELDILARKHLGRE
;
A
#
# COMPACT_ATOMS: atom_id res chain seq x y z
N MET A 1 2.53 -22.71 22.20
CA MET A 1 2.51 -21.83 21.00
C MET A 1 2.67 -20.34 21.34
N LEU A 2 1.77 -19.68 22.08
CA LEU A 2 1.88 -18.23 22.36
C LEU A 2 3.11 -17.84 23.21
N LYS A 3 3.45 -18.60 24.25
CA LYS A 3 4.67 -18.37 25.06
C LYS A 3 5.95 -18.45 24.20
N THR A 4 6.01 -19.42 23.29
CA THR A 4 7.13 -19.60 22.35
C THR A 4 7.24 -18.44 21.36
N TYR A 5 6.10 -17.94 20.86
CA TYR A 5 6.06 -16.82 19.91
C TYR A 5 6.53 -15.50 20.54
N ASN A 6 6.09 -15.20 21.77
CA ASN A 6 6.54 -14.00 22.48
C ASN A 6 8.02 -14.07 22.85
N THR A 7 8.52 -15.26 23.18
CA THR A 7 9.96 -15.47 23.44
C THR A 7 10.79 -15.13 22.19
N ILE A 8 10.31 -15.52 21.00
CA ILE A 8 10.96 -15.18 19.72
C ILE A 8 10.95 -13.67 19.48
N ILE A 9 9.81 -12.99 19.67
CA ILE A 9 9.71 -11.52 19.52
C ILE A 9 10.69 -10.80 20.46
N ASN A 10 10.72 -11.20 21.73
CA ASN A 10 11.61 -10.60 22.73
C ASN A 10 13.09 -10.82 22.37
N SER A 11 13.44 -12.01 21.87
CA SER A 11 14.80 -12.31 21.39
C SER A 11 15.20 -11.45 20.18
N ARG A 12 14.29 -11.25 19.22
CA ARG A 12 14.51 -10.37 18.06
C ARG A 12 14.77 -8.93 18.52
N ILE A 13 13.92 -8.39 19.39
CA ILE A 13 14.04 -7.02 19.91
C ILE A 13 15.36 -6.84 20.68
N SER A 14 15.72 -7.78 21.55
CA SER A 14 16.99 -7.77 22.29
C SER A 14 18.20 -7.70 21.34
N THR A 15 18.19 -8.52 20.29
CA THR A 15 19.28 -8.57 19.32
C THR A 15 19.39 -7.27 18.53
N ILE A 16 18.26 -6.68 18.11
CA ILE A 16 18.26 -5.36 17.45
C ILE A 16 18.80 -4.29 18.38
N ARG A 17 18.39 -4.25 19.66
CA ARG A 17 18.94 -3.30 20.65
C ARG A 17 20.45 -3.42 20.79
N ASN A 18 20.99 -4.63 20.77
CA ASN A 18 22.44 -4.85 20.79
C ASN A 18 23.13 -4.30 19.53
N ILE A 19 22.54 -4.49 18.36
CA ILE A 19 23.04 -3.92 17.09
C ILE A 19 23.03 -2.38 17.17
N LEU A 20 21.94 -1.79 17.65
CA LEU A 20 21.82 -0.33 17.79
C LEU A 20 22.88 0.22 18.75
N LYS A 21 23.03 -0.40 19.93
CA LYS A 21 24.05 -0.02 20.92
C LYS A 21 25.46 -0.07 20.34
N LYS A 22 25.81 -1.15 19.63
CA LYS A 22 27.13 -1.29 18.96
C LYS A 22 27.38 -0.18 17.93
N ASN A 23 26.34 0.27 17.23
CA ASN A 23 26.44 1.30 16.20
C ASN A 23 26.17 2.72 16.71
N LYS A 24 26.09 2.92 18.05
CA LYS A 24 25.83 4.23 18.69
C LYS A 24 24.49 4.86 18.26
N PHE A 25 23.45 4.03 18.16
CA PHE A 25 22.06 4.45 17.99
C PHE A 25 21.28 4.23 19.28
N ASP A 26 20.45 5.21 19.64
CA ASP A 26 19.58 5.17 20.82
C ASP A 26 18.20 4.58 20.49
N GLY A 27 17.84 4.58 19.21
CA GLY A 27 16.62 3.93 18.73
C GLY A 27 16.62 3.64 17.25
N PHE A 28 15.55 2.97 16.81
CA PHE A 28 15.30 2.63 15.41
C PHE A 28 13.79 2.69 15.11
N ILE A 29 13.44 3.25 13.96
CA ILE A 29 12.07 3.26 13.46
C ILE A 29 11.90 2.28 12.30
N GLN A 30 10.84 1.48 12.37
CA GLN A 30 10.48 0.49 11.35
C GLN A 30 9.03 0.67 10.94
N PRO A 31 8.75 1.18 9.73
CA PRO A 31 7.38 1.35 9.24
C PRO A 31 6.87 0.05 8.61
N ARG A 32 5.56 -0.02 8.39
CA ARG A 32 4.91 -1.04 7.56
C ARG A 32 5.06 -0.77 6.06
N ALA A 33 6.29 -0.61 5.57
CA ALA A 33 6.59 -0.23 4.18
C ALA A 33 7.64 -1.14 3.52
N ASP A 34 7.71 -1.07 2.18
CA ASP A 34 8.81 -1.60 1.38
C ASP A 34 9.58 -0.48 0.68
N SER A 35 10.58 -0.83 -0.14
CA SER A 35 11.39 0.17 -0.84
C SER A 35 10.61 1.01 -1.86
N TYR A 36 9.43 0.56 -2.27
CA TYR A 36 8.59 1.21 -3.27
C TYR A 36 7.55 2.14 -2.64
N LEU A 37 7.48 2.18 -1.30
CA LEU A 37 6.57 3.03 -0.52
C LEU A 37 5.10 2.80 -0.89
N GLY A 38 4.77 1.56 -1.26
CA GLY A 38 3.40 1.13 -1.54
C GLY A 38 2.64 0.73 -0.27
N GLU A 39 1.31 0.67 -0.39
CA GLU A 39 0.42 0.23 0.69
C GLU A 39 0.60 -1.27 1.02
N TYR A 40 0.61 -2.11 -0.01
CA TYR A 40 0.84 -3.55 0.14
C TYR A 40 2.33 -3.86 0.04
N VAL A 41 2.81 -4.65 0.99
CA VAL A 41 4.21 -5.05 1.11
C VAL A 41 4.31 -6.55 0.86
N PRO A 42 5.24 -7.02 0.00
CA PRO A 42 5.45 -8.44 -0.19
C PRO A 42 5.99 -9.09 1.10
N SER A 43 5.77 -10.39 1.27
CA SER A 43 6.24 -11.12 2.46
C SER A 43 7.75 -10.97 2.71
N SER A 44 8.56 -10.83 1.66
CA SER A 44 10.00 -10.56 1.75
C SER A 44 10.35 -9.21 2.38
N SER A 45 9.40 -8.28 2.48
CA SER A 45 9.62 -6.94 3.04
C SER A 45 8.72 -6.65 4.25
N ALA A 46 7.96 -7.64 4.73
CA ALA A 46 7.04 -7.54 5.88
C ALA A 46 7.80 -7.50 7.24
N ARG A 47 8.76 -6.59 7.36
CA ARG A 47 9.68 -6.47 8.50
C ARG A 47 8.97 -6.15 9.81
N LEU A 48 7.96 -5.27 9.76
CA LEU A 48 7.18 -4.91 10.94
C LEU A 48 6.48 -6.15 11.52
N GLU A 49 5.79 -6.91 10.68
CA GLU A 49 5.10 -8.15 11.07
C GLU A 49 6.09 -9.20 11.58
N TRP A 50 7.22 -9.39 10.89
CA TRP A 50 8.26 -10.30 11.36
C TRP A 50 8.80 -9.88 12.72
N LEU A 51 9.00 -8.58 12.95
CA LEU A 51 9.62 -8.10 14.17
C LEU A 51 8.67 -8.17 15.38
N CYS A 52 7.43 -7.69 15.25
CA CYS A 52 6.52 -7.52 16.39
C CYS A 52 5.24 -8.36 16.31
N GLY A 53 5.03 -9.12 15.24
CA GLY A 53 3.84 -9.97 15.05
C GLY A 53 2.58 -9.22 14.62
N PHE A 54 2.61 -7.89 14.55
CA PHE A 54 1.48 -7.09 14.08
C PHE A 54 1.30 -7.23 12.57
N SER A 55 0.12 -7.70 12.15
CA SER A 55 -0.20 -8.04 10.75
C SER A 55 -1.03 -6.99 10.02
N GLY A 56 -1.33 -5.85 10.65
CA GLY A 56 -2.07 -4.75 10.04
C GLY A 56 -1.34 -4.12 8.85
N SER A 57 -2.08 -3.41 7.98
CA SER A 57 -1.50 -2.80 6.77
C SER A 57 -0.84 -1.45 7.01
N ALA A 58 -1.08 -0.82 8.16
CA ALA A 58 -0.48 0.45 8.54
C ALA A 58 0.00 0.39 9.99
N GLY A 59 1.22 0.88 10.21
CA GLY A 59 1.81 0.98 11.54
C GLY A 59 3.29 1.34 11.46
N GLU A 60 3.81 1.86 12.57
CA GLU A 60 5.22 2.21 12.71
C GLU A 60 5.71 1.84 14.10
N LEU A 61 6.83 1.14 14.17
CA LEU A 61 7.43 0.68 15.41
C LEU A 61 8.64 1.54 15.75
N LEU A 62 8.64 2.12 16.94
CA LEU A 62 9.79 2.78 17.54
C LEU A 62 10.43 1.84 18.56
N ILE A 63 11.67 1.45 18.32
CA ILE A 63 12.48 0.64 19.24
C ILE A 63 13.48 1.57 19.91
N LEU A 64 13.40 1.71 21.22
CA LEU A 64 14.39 2.40 22.05
C LEU A 64 15.17 1.38 22.87
N THR A 65 16.23 1.82 23.54
CA THR A 65 17.04 0.99 24.46
C THR A 65 16.20 0.35 25.56
N ASN A 66 15.24 1.07 26.13
CA ASN A 66 14.39 0.63 27.24
C ASN A 66 12.92 0.43 26.87
N LYS A 67 12.41 1.11 25.84
CA LYS A 67 10.99 1.10 25.45
C LYS A 67 10.78 0.59 24.02
N ILE A 68 9.58 0.14 23.71
CA ILE A 68 9.17 -0.19 22.35
C ILE A 68 7.70 0.18 22.15
N LEU A 69 7.41 0.94 21.11
CA LEU A 69 6.10 1.53 20.87
C LEU A 69 5.64 1.24 19.44
N LEU A 70 4.40 0.80 19.28
CA LEU A 70 3.76 0.55 18.00
C LEU A 70 2.66 1.60 17.79
N PHE A 71 2.89 2.51 16.86
CA PHE A 71 1.95 3.54 16.46
C PHE A 71 1.03 3.00 15.36
N VAL A 72 -0.28 3.03 15.59
CA VAL A 72 -1.31 2.57 14.64
C VAL A 72 -2.49 3.53 14.58
N ASP A 73 -3.21 3.51 13.46
CA ASP A 73 -4.50 4.20 13.36
C ASP A 73 -5.65 3.40 14.01
N SER A 74 -6.81 4.04 14.15
CA SER A 74 -7.97 3.46 14.85
C SER A 74 -8.49 2.16 14.23
N ARG A 75 -8.23 1.89 12.94
CA ARG A 75 -8.65 0.64 12.27
C ARG A 75 -7.92 -0.58 12.82
N TYR A 76 -6.74 -0.38 13.40
CA TYR A 76 -5.82 -1.43 13.82
C TYR A 76 -5.57 -1.50 15.33
N PHE A 77 -6.08 -0.56 16.12
CA PHE A 77 -5.77 -0.47 17.56
C PHE A 77 -6.09 -1.76 18.34
N LEU A 78 -7.32 -2.26 18.22
CA LEU A 78 -7.73 -3.51 18.88
C LEU A 78 -6.95 -4.74 18.39
N GLN A 79 -6.61 -4.76 17.09
CA GLN A 79 -5.79 -5.82 16.51
C GLN A 79 -4.37 -5.79 17.08
N ALA A 80 -3.74 -4.61 17.11
CA ALA A 80 -2.39 -4.42 17.60
C ALA A 80 -2.26 -4.84 19.08
N ILE A 81 -3.21 -4.44 19.94
CA ILE A 81 -3.24 -4.87 21.36
C ILE A 81 -3.30 -6.40 21.47
N LYS A 82 -4.15 -7.03 20.65
CA LYS A 82 -4.33 -8.49 20.69
C LYS A 82 -3.09 -9.23 20.19
N GLU A 83 -2.50 -8.79 19.09
CA GLU A 83 -1.37 -9.45 18.42
C GLU A 83 -0.05 -9.24 19.18
N THR A 84 0.11 -8.12 19.87
CA THR A 84 1.32 -7.80 20.65
C THR A 84 1.19 -8.14 22.14
N LYS A 85 0.12 -8.84 22.54
CA LYS A 85 -0.13 -9.18 23.95
C LYS A 85 1.05 -9.93 24.58
N ASN A 86 1.50 -9.46 25.74
CA ASN A 86 2.63 -10.00 26.51
C ASN A 86 3.98 -9.98 25.76
N THR A 87 4.20 -9.00 24.87
CA THR A 87 5.50 -8.74 24.21
C THR A 87 6.26 -7.54 24.80
N GLY A 88 5.63 -6.77 25.69
CA GLY A 88 6.18 -5.51 26.21
C GLY A 88 6.06 -4.32 25.23
N ILE A 89 5.38 -4.50 24.10
CA ILE A 89 5.07 -3.43 23.15
C ILE A 89 3.87 -2.61 23.62
N GLU A 90 4.08 -1.31 23.72
CA GLU A 90 3.03 -0.34 23.99
C GLU A 90 2.38 0.10 22.67
N VAL A 91 1.05 0.01 22.57
CA VAL A 91 0.31 0.40 21.37
C VAL A 91 -0.22 1.82 21.55
N ILE A 92 0.08 2.71 20.61
CA ILE A 92 -0.32 4.12 20.62
C ILE A 92 -1.23 4.42 19.43
N LEU A 93 -2.34 5.13 19.69
CA LEU A 93 -3.18 5.71 18.65
C LEU A 93 -2.52 6.95 18.04
N ILE A 94 -2.28 6.91 16.73
CA ILE A 94 -1.66 8.04 16.00
C ILE A 94 -2.51 9.32 16.09
N SER A 95 -3.83 9.20 16.23
CA SER A 95 -4.73 10.34 16.43
C SER A 95 -4.55 11.04 17.78
N GLU A 96 -3.96 10.35 18.76
CA GLU A 96 -3.69 10.91 20.09
C GLU A 96 -2.25 11.44 20.17
N PHE A 97 -1.28 10.65 19.70
CA PHE A 97 0.14 11.03 19.70
C PHE A 97 0.85 10.44 18.47
N THR A 98 1.33 11.31 17.59
CA THR A 98 2.18 10.88 16.47
C THR A 98 3.55 10.44 16.99
N LEU A 99 4.32 9.71 16.19
CA LEU A 99 5.70 9.34 16.56
C LEU A 99 6.57 10.57 16.86
N ILE A 100 6.39 11.65 16.08
CA ILE A 100 7.13 12.91 16.26
C ILE A 100 6.63 13.64 17.51
N GLU A 101 5.31 13.69 17.69
CA GLU A 101 4.58 13.90 18.96
C GLU A 101 5.35 13.33 20.17
N TRP A 102 5.51 12.01 20.07
CA TRP A 102 6.11 11.14 21.07
C TRP A 102 7.55 11.48 21.38
N LEU A 103 8.38 11.58 20.34
CA LEU A 103 9.80 11.88 20.51
C LEU A 103 10.01 13.27 21.12
N LYS A 104 9.23 14.29 20.71
CA LYS A 104 9.34 15.65 21.27
C LYS A 104 9.12 15.68 22.78
N LYS A 105 8.09 14.96 23.25
CA LYS A 105 7.67 15.01 24.65
C LYS A 105 8.52 14.14 25.57
N ASN A 106 9.08 13.03 25.07
CA ASN A 106 9.69 12.00 25.92
C ASN A 106 11.22 11.90 25.80
N ILE A 107 11.85 12.56 24.84
CA ILE A 107 13.31 12.51 24.65
C ILE A 107 13.94 13.80 25.18
N GLU A 108 14.48 13.73 26.41
CA GLU A 108 15.10 14.87 27.10
C GLU A 108 16.57 15.09 26.69
N LYS A 109 17.31 14.02 26.41
CA LYS A 109 18.72 14.05 25.98
C LYS A 109 18.81 13.81 24.47
N THR A 110 19.84 14.34 23.82
CA THR A 110 20.09 14.09 22.38
C THR A 110 20.17 12.59 22.09
N ALA A 111 19.18 12.07 21.35
CA ALA A 111 19.10 10.68 20.93
C ALA A 111 19.33 10.55 19.43
N THR A 112 20.06 9.53 19.00
CA THR A 112 20.24 9.17 17.58
C THR A 112 19.26 8.07 17.19
N ILE A 113 18.25 8.43 16.41
CA ILE A 113 17.22 7.50 15.91
C ILE A 113 17.60 7.05 14.49
N GLY A 114 17.79 5.74 14.33
CA GLY A 114 18.08 5.09 13.07
C GLY A 114 16.83 4.84 12.24
N PHE A 115 16.96 4.89 10.92
CA PHE A 115 15.89 4.49 9.99
C PHE A 115 16.49 3.88 8.73
N ASP A 116 15.77 2.95 8.10
CA ASP A 116 16.16 2.43 6.77
C ASP A 116 15.80 3.47 5.70
N PRO A 117 16.78 4.04 4.98
CA PRO A 117 16.52 5.12 4.02
C PRO A 117 15.70 4.68 2.79
N TRP A 118 15.48 3.38 2.59
CA TRP A 118 14.59 2.89 1.54
C TRP A 118 13.12 2.90 1.92
N LEU A 119 12.79 2.92 3.21
CA LEU A 119 11.41 2.74 3.71
C LEU A 119 10.68 4.04 4.01
N TYR A 120 11.34 5.17 3.80
CA TYR A 120 10.79 6.50 3.99
C TYR A 120 11.02 7.35 2.76
N SER A 121 10.06 8.21 2.45
CA SER A 121 10.20 9.16 1.34
C SER A 121 11.16 10.30 1.68
N ASP A 122 11.71 10.94 0.65
CA ASP A 122 12.54 12.13 0.80
C ASP A 122 11.79 13.24 1.56
N ASN A 123 10.52 13.47 1.22
CA ASN A 123 9.68 14.46 1.90
C ASN A 123 9.51 14.13 3.39
N HIS A 124 9.22 12.87 3.72
CA HIS A 124 8.96 12.46 5.10
C HIS A 124 10.17 12.72 6.01
N ILE A 125 11.37 12.27 5.63
CA ILE A 125 12.57 12.47 6.44
C ILE A 125 12.98 13.94 6.50
N ASN A 126 12.86 14.69 5.40
CA ASN A 126 13.18 16.12 5.41
C ASN A 126 12.22 16.91 6.30
N ASN A 127 10.93 16.56 6.32
CA ASN A 127 9.96 17.16 7.25
C ASN A 127 10.33 16.88 8.71
N ILE A 128 10.71 15.63 9.04
CA ILE A 128 11.19 15.29 10.38
C ILE A 128 12.41 16.13 10.78
N LYS A 129 13.39 16.28 9.86
CA LYS A 129 14.59 17.09 10.12
C LYS A 129 14.27 18.58 10.30
N ASN A 130 13.32 19.11 9.53
CA ASN A 130 12.91 20.52 9.58
C ASN A 130 12.15 20.87 10.86
N ILE A 131 11.50 19.90 11.51
CA ILE A 131 10.79 20.09 12.78
C ILE A 131 11.76 20.45 13.94
N LYS A 132 13.08 20.37 13.73
CA LYS A 132 14.13 20.72 14.72
C LYS A 132 13.83 20.10 16.08
N LEU A 133 13.80 18.78 16.12
CA LEU A 133 13.79 18.04 17.36
C LEU A 133 15.13 18.28 18.05
N ASN A 134 15.23 19.30 18.91
CA ASN A 134 16.48 19.70 19.58
C ASN A 134 17.18 18.52 20.26
N SER A 135 16.41 17.49 20.65
CA SER A 135 16.87 16.29 21.32
C SER A 135 16.88 15.02 20.44
N CYS A 136 16.64 15.07 19.13
CA CYS A 136 16.64 13.86 18.27
C CYS A 136 17.33 14.07 16.91
N ASN A 137 18.33 13.23 16.65
CA ASN A 137 19.06 13.15 15.39
C ASN A 137 18.63 11.92 14.59
N PHE A 138 18.09 12.12 13.39
CA PHE A 138 17.71 11.03 12.50
C PHE A 138 18.86 10.68 11.56
N LYS A 139 19.35 9.43 11.63
CA LYS A 139 20.45 8.94 10.79
C LYS A 139 20.02 7.70 10.01
N ALA A 140 20.37 7.69 8.72
CA ALA A 140 20.14 6.52 7.88
C ALA A 140 20.99 5.34 8.40
N LEU A 141 20.36 4.18 8.53
CA LEU A 141 20.96 2.92 8.90
C LEU A 141 20.75 1.92 7.76
N ASN A 142 21.83 1.53 7.09
CA ASN A 142 21.83 0.62 5.96
C ASN A 142 23.05 -0.31 6.07
N PRO A 143 22.89 -1.65 6.06
CA PRO A 143 21.65 -2.40 5.87
C PRO A 143 20.67 -2.26 7.04
N ASN A 144 19.40 -2.62 6.78
CA ASN A 144 18.37 -2.70 7.81
C ASN A 144 18.75 -3.77 8.86
N PRO A 145 18.75 -3.47 10.17
CA PRO A 145 19.17 -4.42 11.20
C PRO A 145 18.29 -5.67 11.26
N ILE A 146 17.03 -5.59 10.82
CA ILE A 146 16.12 -6.75 10.75
C ILE A 146 16.60 -7.75 9.70
N ASP A 147 17.14 -7.26 8.58
CA ASP A 147 17.58 -8.13 7.48
C ASP A 147 18.79 -8.99 7.87
N LEU A 148 19.60 -8.53 8.83
CA LEU A 148 20.73 -9.26 9.38
C LEU A 148 20.33 -10.42 10.29
N LEU A 149 19.06 -10.46 10.74
CA LEU A 149 18.53 -11.44 11.69
C LEU A 149 17.47 -12.37 11.06
N TRP A 150 17.03 -12.08 9.84
CA TRP A 150 15.92 -12.77 9.20
C TRP A 150 16.42 -13.91 8.31
N ASP A 151 16.95 -14.98 8.93
CA ASP A 151 17.57 -16.11 8.21
C ASP A 151 16.61 -16.79 7.21
N ASN A 152 15.33 -16.91 7.58
CA ASN A 152 14.28 -17.51 6.74
C ASN A 152 13.46 -16.48 5.95
N ARG A 153 14.09 -15.36 5.55
CA ARG A 153 13.43 -14.31 4.77
C ARG A 153 12.90 -14.85 3.45
N PRO A 154 11.60 -14.67 3.14
CA PRO A 154 11.05 -15.04 1.84
C PRO A 154 11.79 -14.35 0.70
N LYS A 155 11.94 -15.03 -0.44
CA LYS A 155 12.52 -14.43 -1.64
C LYS A 155 11.65 -13.27 -2.13
N GLU A 156 12.30 -12.25 -2.69
CA GLU A 156 11.58 -11.18 -3.37
C GLU A 156 10.69 -11.74 -4.50
N PRO A 157 9.49 -11.17 -4.69
CA PRO A 157 8.62 -11.60 -5.77
C PRO A 157 9.29 -11.36 -7.13
N SER A 158 9.14 -12.34 -8.02
CA SER A 158 9.81 -12.35 -9.33
C SER A 158 8.87 -12.77 -10.44
N SER A 159 7.62 -12.27 -10.43
CA SER A 159 6.63 -12.64 -11.44
C SER A 159 7.03 -12.14 -12.84
N LEU A 160 6.59 -12.84 -13.88
CA LEU A 160 6.79 -12.41 -15.27
C LEU A 160 5.97 -11.16 -15.59
N ILE A 161 6.56 -10.26 -16.38
CA ILE A 161 5.84 -9.10 -16.92
C ILE A 161 4.80 -9.57 -17.95
N LYS A 162 3.59 -9.04 -17.83
CA LYS A 162 2.53 -9.23 -18.84
C LYS A 162 2.15 -7.88 -19.46
N PRO A 163 2.19 -7.73 -20.79
CA PRO A 163 1.59 -6.57 -21.44
C PRO A 163 0.12 -6.40 -21.08
N HIS A 164 -0.31 -5.15 -20.94
CA HIS A 164 -1.71 -4.78 -20.75
C HIS A 164 -2.25 -4.26 -22.08
N PRO A 165 -3.10 -5.03 -22.80
CA PRO A 165 -3.55 -4.68 -24.14
C PRO A 165 -4.20 -3.29 -24.25
N ILE A 166 -3.97 -2.61 -25.39
CA ILE A 166 -4.52 -1.27 -25.64
C ILE A 166 -6.05 -1.22 -25.61
N LYS A 167 -6.74 -2.33 -25.93
CA LYS A 167 -8.20 -2.45 -25.82
C LYS A 167 -8.74 -2.26 -24.40
N TYR A 168 -7.89 -2.41 -23.38
CA TYR A 168 -8.22 -2.13 -21.98
C TYR A 168 -7.63 -0.78 -21.53
N ALA A 169 -6.42 -0.43 -21.98
CA ALA A 169 -5.74 0.79 -21.58
C ALA A 169 -6.29 2.07 -22.24
N GLY A 170 -6.85 1.98 -23.45
CA GLY A 170 -7.30 3.12 -24.27
C GLY A 170 -6.19 3.96 -24.90
N ILE A 171 -5.03 4.06 -24.25
CA ILE A 171 -3.88 4.86 -24.71
C ILE A 171 -2.61 4.02 -24.67
N SER A 172 -1.81 4.07 -25.75
CA SER A 172 -0.53 3.34 -25.85
C SER A 172 0.52 3.89 -24.88
N SER A 173 1.48 3.03 -24.50
CA SER A 173 2.58 3.43 -23.62
C SER A 173 3.42 4.54 -24.23
N LYS A 174 3.67 4.47 -25.55
CA LYS A 174 4.35 5.51 -26.34
C LYS A 174 3.68 6.87 -26.20
N ASN A 175 2.35 6.93 -26.31
CA ASN A 175 1.62 8.19 -26.15
C ASN A 175 1.67 8.72 -24.71
N LYS A 176 1.57 7.82 -23.71
CA LYS A 176 1.72 8.19 -22.29
C LYS A 176 3.12 8.76 -21.98
N ILE A 177 4.16 8.13 -22.53
CA ILE A 177 5.56 8.58 -22.39
C ILE A 177 5.78 9.91 -23.12
N ASN A 178 5.25 10.10 -24.32
CA ASN A 178 5.33 11.39 -25.02
C ASN A 178 4.68 12.53 -24.22
N ASN A 179 3.55 12.26 -23.55
CA ASN A 179 2.91 13.23 -22.66
C ASN A 179 3.77 13.52 -21.41
N LEU A 180 4.39 12.51 -20.82
CA LEU A 180 5.36 12.71 -19.73
C LEU A 180 6.53 13.59 -20.18
N ILE A 181 7.09 13.33 -21.37
CA ILE A 181 8.19 14.14 -21.94
C ILE A 181 7.76 15.59 -22.13
N LYS A 182 6.53 15.85 -22.59
CA LYS A 182 6.00 17.21 -22.71
C LYS A 182 5.99 17.92 -21.34
N LYS A 183 5.45 17.27 -20.32
CA LYS A 183 5.45 17.79 -18.93
C LYS A 183 6.86 18.00 -18.38
N MET A 184 7.81 17.12 -18.72
CA MET A 184 9.21 17.26 -18.32
C MET A 184 9.84 18.50 -18.95
N LYS A 185 9.58 18.78 -20.24
CA LYS A 185 10.05 20.01 -20.92
C LYS A 185 9.48 21.26 -20.26
N GLU A 186 8.19 21.29 -19.97
CA GLU A 186 7.52 22.40 -19.24
C GLU A 186 8.16 22.65 -17.87
N ASN A 187 8.63 21.58 -17.20
CA ASN A 187 9.29 21.66 -15.90
C ASN A 187 10.81 21.75 -15.97
N LYS A 188 11.40 21.94 -17.16
CA LYS A 188 12.86 22.01 -17.39
C LYS A 188 13.62 20.80 -16.81
N ALA A 189 13.02 19.61 -16.90
CA ALA A 189 13.59 18.34 -16.46
C ALA A 189 14.12 17.52 -17.65
N ASP A 190 15.31 16.95 -17.49
CA ASP A 190 15.93 16.06 -18.47
C ASP A 190 15.56 14.58 -18.27
N ALA A 191 15.18 14.20 -17.04
CA ALA A 191 14.80 12.84 -16.69
C ALA A 191 13.69 12.84 -15.64
N TYR A 192 12.89 11.76 -15.58
CA TYR A 192 11.93 11.51 -14.50
C TYR A 192 12.16 10.11 -13.91
N ILE A 193 12.26 10.01 -12.58
CA ILE A 193 12.36 8.72 -11.88
C ILE A 193 10.96 8.24 -11.48
N ILE A 194 10.58 7.06 -11.93
CA ILE A 194 9.34 6.38 -11.55
C ILE A 194 9.66 5.36 -10.45
N CYS A 195 9.26 5.69 -9.23
CA CYS A 195 9.45 4.82 -8.06
C CYS A 195 8.22 3.97 -7.74
N GLN A 196 7.02 4.45 -8.07
CA GLN A 196 5.75 3.79 -7.74
C GLN A 196 5.41 2.68 -8.76
N PRO A 197 5.20 1.42 -8.31
CA PRO A 197 4.91 0.27 -9.17
C PRO A 197 3.63 0.41 -10.01
N ASP A 198 2.59 1.05 -9.49
CA ASP A 198 1.32 1.26 -10.18
C ASP A 198 1.43 2.35 -11.27
N SER A 199 2.14 3.44 -10.99
CA SER A 199 2.51 4.45 -12.00
C SER A 199 3.37 3.84 -13.11
N LEU A 200 4.34 2.99 -12.77
CA LEU A 200 5.15 2.24 -13.74
C LEU A 200 4.29 1.29 -14.59
N ALA A 201 3.40 0.52 -13.95
CA ALA A 201 2.48 -0.39 -14.62
C ALA A 201 1.54 0.34 -15.58
N TRP A 202 1.04 1.52 -15.18
CA TRP A 202 0.15 2.34 -15.99
C TRP A 202 0.85 2.97 -17.19
N ILE A 203 2.03 3.58 -16.99
CA ILE A 203 2.71 4.31 -18.08
C ILE A 203 3.28 3.36 -19.13
N LEU A 204 3.76 2.18 -18.71
CA LEU A 204 4.28 1.16 -19.62
C LEU A 204 3.20 0.21 -20.14
N ASN A 205 1.94 0.31 -19.70
CA ASN A 205 0.89 -0.68 -19.96
C ASN A 205 1.37 -2.11 -19.72
N ILE A 206 1.86 -2.38 -18.51
CA ILE A 206 2.27 -3.71 -18.09
C ILE A 206 1.60 -4.06 -16.76
N ARG A 207 1.51 -5.36 -16.45
CA ARG A 207 1.01 -5.89 -15.18
C ARG A 207 1.91 -7.02 -14.70
N GLY A 208 1.77 -7.36 -13.42
CA GLY A 208 2.51 -8.42 -12.75
C GLY A 208 1.70 -9.06 -11.64
N LYS A 209 2.35 -9.93 -10.88
CA LYS A 209 1.79 -10.61 -9.70
C LYS A 209 2.76 -10.54 -8.53
N ASP A 210 3.48 -9.43 -8.39
CA ASP A 210 4.44 -9.30 -7.29
C ASP A 210 3.76 -9.04 -5.94
N LEU A 211 2.53 -8.53 -5.97
CA LEU A 211 1.65 -8.35 -4.82
C LEU A 211 0.39 -9.18 -5.02
N THR A 212 -0.12 -9.79 -3.94
CA THR A 212 -1.24 -10.76 -3.98
C THR A 212 -2.52 -10.17 -4.58
N HIS A 213 -2.80 -8.91 -4.26
CA HIS A 213 -4.08 -8.26 -4.57
C HIS A 213 -3.95 -7.09 -5.56
N THR A 214 -2.73 -6.78 -5.96
CA THR A 214 -2.41 -5.60 -6.77
C THR A 214 -1.57 -6.05 -7.96
N PRO A 215 -2.08 -5.97 -9.21
CA PRO A 215 -1.45 -6.58 -10.37
C PRO A 215 -0.27 -5.75 -10.92
N VAL A 216 0.77 -5.55 -10.11
CA VAL A 216 1.94 -4.71 -10.42
C VAL A 216 3.23 -5.53 -10.48
N ILE A 217 4.26 -4.89 -11.03
CA ILE A 217 5.66 -5.35 -11.01
C ILE A 217 6.43 -4.39 -10.09
N LEU A 218 7.08 -4.93 -9.06
CA LEU A 218 7.95 -4.17 -8.17
C LEU A 218 9.25 -3.85 -8.90
N ALA A 219 9.31 -2.67 -9.52
CA ALA A 219 10.44 -2.19 -10.29
C ALA A 219 10.44 -0.67 -10.38
N ARG A 220 11.51 -0.10 -10.94
CA ARG A 220 11.64 1.35 -11.18
C ARG A 220 12.07 1.62 -12.61
N SER A 221 11.84 2.83 -13.08
CA SER A 221 12.41 3.28 -14.35
C SER A 221 12.86 4.73 -14.28
N ILE A 222 13.81 5.09 -15.14
CA ILE A 222 14.14 6.49 -15.44
C ILE A 222 13.79 6.74 -16.91
N VAL A 223 12.91 7.71 -17.15
CA VAL A 223 12.54 8.14 -18.50
C VAL A 223 13.29 9.43 -18.81
N LEU A 224 14.00 9.47 -19.94
CA LEU A 224 14.72 10.66 -20.41
C LEU A 224 13.84 11.53 -21.31
N SER A 225 14.13 12.82 -21.38
CA SER A 225 13.42 13.80 -22.21
C SER A 225 13.56 13.54 -23.72
N ASN A 226 14.54 12.73 -24.13
CA ASN A 226 14.71 12.26 -25.51
C ASN A 226 13.92 10.98 -25.84
N GLY A 227 13.19 10.41 -24.86
CA GLY A 227 12.40 9.20 -24.99
C GLY A 227 13.11 7.88 -24.69
N ASP A 228 14.39 7.89 -24.33
CA ASP A 228 15.08 6.69 -23.86
C ASP A 228 14.63 6.33 -22.43
N ILE A 229 14.60 5.03 -22.14
CA ILE A 229 14.12 4.49 -20.86
C ILE A 229 15.18 3.55 -20.28
N TYR A 230 15.57 3.80 -19.04
CA TYR A 230 16.26 2.82 -18.21
C TYR A 230 15.20 2.08 -17.37
N PHE A 231 15.08 0.78 -17.56
CA PHE A 231 14.15 -0.05 -16.79
C PHE A 231 14.93 -1.00 -15.87
N PHE A 232 14.77 -0.80 -14.56
CA PHE A 232 15.50 -1.51 -13.51
C PHE A 232 14.72 -2.76 -13.09
N ILE A 233 15.05 -3.89 -13.71
CA ILE A 233 14.35 -5.17 -13.59
C ILE A 233 15.29 -6.34 -13.89
N ASN A 234 15.07 -7.48 -13.24
CA ASN A 234 15.74 -8.73 -13.65
C ASN A 234 15.26 -9.17 -15.03
N LYS A 235 16.18 -9.28 -16.00
CA LYS A 235 15.89 -9.67 -17.40
C LYS A 235 15.15 -11.01 -17.52
N LYS A 236 15.35 -11.95 -16.59
CA LYS A 236 14.62 -13.25 -16.57
C LYS A 236 13.11 -13.08 -16.42
N ARG A 237 12.64 -11.90 -16.01
CA ARG A 237 11.22 -11.57 -15.85
C ARG A 237 10.53 -11.11 -17.14
N ILE A 238 11.30 -10.97 -18.23
CA ILE A 238 10.83 -10.46 -19.51
C ILE A 238 10.79 -11.61 -20.51
N ASN A 239 9.60 -12.10 -20.83
CA ASN A 239 9.40 -13.08 -21.89
C ASN A 239 9.37 -12.39 -23.28
N THR A 240 9.24 -13.17 -24.34
CA THR A 240 9.21 -12.68 -25.74
C THR A 240 8.10 -11.66 -25.99
N GLU A 241 6.90 -11.89 -25.46
CA GLU A 241 5.76 -10.98 -25.61
C GLU A 241 6.01 -9.64 -24.91
N ALA A 242 6.47 -9.68 -23.66
CA ALA A 242 6.82 -8.49 -22.89
C ALA A 242 7.96 -7.71 -23.55
N LEU A 243 8.98 -8.40 -24.08
CA LEU A 243 10.10 -7.74 -24.77
C LEU A 243 9.62 -6.99 -26.02
N LYS A 244 8.77 -7.62 -26.84
CA LYS A 244 8.19 -6.97 -28.03
C LYS A 244 7.40 -5.71 -27.65
N HIS A 245 6.53 -5.80 -26.64
CA HIS A 245 5.76 -4.65 -26.15
C HIS A 245 6.64 -3.53 -25.58
N LEU A 246 7.61 -3.87 -24.73
CA LEU A 246 8.48 -2.92 -24.05
C LEU A 246 9.38 -2.14 -25.03
N LYS A 247 9.85 -2.78 -26.11
CA LYS A 247 10.60 -2.12 -27.19
C LYS A 247 9.78 -1.04 -27.91
N LEU A 248 8.46 -1.09 -27.87
CA LEU A 248 7.56 -0.10 -28.49
C LEU A 248 7.14 1.02 -27.53
N CYS A 249 7.53 0.97 -26.26
CA CYS A 249 7.10 1.95 -25.25
C CYS A 249 7.83 3.30 -25.39
N GLY A 250 9.13 3.29 -25.65
CA GLY A 250 9.96 4.50 -25.77
C GLY A 250 10.75 4.53 -27.07
N LYS A 251 11.72 5.45 -27.18
CA LYS A 251 12.68 5.50 -28.29
C LYS A 251 13.62 4.29 -28.23
N ASN A 252 14.25 4.09 -27.08
CA ASN A 252 15.03 2.90 -26.73
C ASN A 252 14.74 2.51 -25.29
N ILE A 253 14.82 1.21 -24.98
CA ILE A 253 14.70 0.72 -23.60
C ILE A 253 15.92 -0.14 -23.22
N LYS A 254 16.58 0.24 -22.13
CA LYS A 254 17.73 -0.50 -21.57
C LYS A 254 17.31 -1.18 -20.27
N PHE A 255 17.43 -2.50 -20.24
CA PHE A 255 17.13 -3.30 -19.05
C PHE A 255 18.38 -3.47 -18.19
N LEU A 256 18.31 -3.02 -16.94
CA LEU A 256 19.40 -3.05 -15.97
C LEU A 256 18.95 -3.72 -14.67
N SER A 257 19.86 -4.28 -13.88
CA SER A 257 19.51 -4.76 -12.54
C SER A 257 19.17 -3.60 -11.60
N LYS A 258 18.46 -3.88 -10.50
CA LYS A 258 17.92 -2.84 -9.59
C LYS A 258 19.02 -2.00 -8.94
N GLU A 259 20.19 -2.57 -8.71
CA GLU A 259 21.34 -1.94 -8.06
C GLU A 259 21.97 -0.85 -8.95
N LYS A 260 21.78 -0.93 -10.27
CA LYS A 260 22.34 0.00 -11.26
C LYS A 260 21.65 1.36 -11.31
N ILE A 261 20.59 1.58 -10.52
CA ILE A 261 19.88 2.87 -10.50
C ILE A 261 20.79 4.03 -10.09
N PHE A 262 21.65 3.83 -9.09
CA PHE A 262 22.59 4.87 -8.65
C PHE A 262 23.65 5.19 -9.70
N GLU A 263 24.10 4.19 -10.47
CA GLU A 263 25.05 4.39 -11.57
C GLU A 263 24.45 5.26 -12.68
N VAL A 264 23.18 5.01 -13.04
CA VAL A 264 22.47 5.81 -14.04
C VAL A 264 22.24 7.24 -13.53
N ILE A 265 21.81 7.41 -12.28
CA ILE A 265 21.62 8.75 -11.69
C ILE A 265 22.95 9.52 -11.68
N LYS A 266 24.04 8.88 -11.21
CA LYS A 266 25.38 9.48 -11.22
C LYS A 266 25.81 9.88 -12.64
N TYR A 267 25.64 8.99 -13.62
CA TYR A 267 25.94 9.29 -15.02
C TYR A 267 25.17 10.53 -15.52
N LEU A 268 23.86 10.59 -15.30
CA LEU A 268 23.05 11.75 -15.69
C LEU A 268 23.55 13.04 -15.02
N MET A 269 23.90 12.97 -13.73
CA MET A 269 24.42 14.13 -13.00
C MET A 269 25.80 14.59 -13.48
N THR A 270 26.70 13.68 -13.89
CA THR A 270 27.98 14.07 -14.53
C THR A 270 27.79 14.82 -15.85
N LYS A 271 26.61 14.71 -16.46
CA LYS A 271 26.19 15.45 -17.66
C LYS A 271 25.32 16.67 -17.32
N ASN A 272 25.31 17.09 -16.05
CA ASN A 272 24.54 18.21 -15.53
C ASN A 272 23.02 18.13 -15.83
N LYS A 273 22.48 16.90 -15.90
CA LYS A 273 21.07 16.67 -16.21
C LYS A 273 20.21 16.86 -14.97
N LYS A 274 19.10 17.60 -15.12
CA LYS A 274 18.13 17.81 -14.05
C LYS A 274 17.14 16.65 -14.00
N ILE A 275 16.98 16.05 -12.84
CA ILE A 275 16.17 14.84 -12.65
C ILE A 275 14.94 15.19 -11.82
N TRP A 276 13.76 15.03 -12.39
CA TRP A 276 12.51 15.20 -11.68
C TRP A 276 12.16 13.94 -10.88
N ILE A 277 11.85 14.15 -9.60
CA ILE A 277 11.30 13.16 -8.68
C ILE A 277 10.02 13.68 -8.01
N ASP A 278 9.14 12.76 -7.63
CA ASP A 278 8.11 13.05 -6.61
C ASP A 278 8.71 12.81 -5.22
N PRO A 279 8.87 13.84 -4.36
CA PRO A 279 9.47 13.69 -3.05
C PRO A 279 8.61 12.89 -2.07
N PHE A 280 7.30 12.73 -2.31
CA PHE A 280 6.40 11.91 -1.47
C PHE A 280 6.55 10.42 -1.72
N TYR A 281 6.98 10.02 -2.92
CA TYR A 281 7.07 8.61 -3.32
C TYR A 281 8.47 8.15 -3.74
N THR A 282 9.46 9.03 -3.63
CA THR A 282 10.87 8.69 -3.87
C THR A 282 11.55 8.36 -2.55
N PRO A 283 12.12 7.15 -2.37
CA PRO A 283 12.86 6.80 -1.17
C PRO A 283 13.99 7.78 -0.87
N TYR A 284 14.19 8.09 0.41
CA TYR A 284 15.25 8.96 0.90
C TYR A 284 16.63 8.50 0.39
N ALA A 285 16.85 7.18 0.28
CA ALA A 285 18.06 6.55 -0.23
C ALA A 285 18.45 6.99 -1.65
N ILE A 286 17.48 7.27 -2.53
CA ILE A 286 17.73 7.69 -3.91
C ILE A 286 18.27 9.13 -3.96
N VAL A 287 17.72 10.00 -3.11
CA VAL A 287 17.99 11.44 -3.13
C VAL A 287 19.22 11.79 -2.31
N ASN A 288 19.41 11.13 -1.16
CA ASN A 288 20.42 11.48 -0.16
C ASN A 288 21.57 10.46 -0.14
N ASN A 289 22.10 10.15 -1.32
CA ASN A 289 23.31 9.35 -1.47
C ASN A 289 24.52 10.28 -1.55
N LYS A 290 25.60 9.98 -0.82
CA LYS A 290 26.82 10.82 -0.78
C LYS A 290 27.45 11.06 -2.16
N ASN A 291 27.21 10.16 -3.12
CA ASN A 291 27.76 10.24 -4.48
C ASN A 291 26.83 10.97 -5.48
N ILE A 292 25.73 11.57 -5.00
CA ILE A 292 24.68 12.19 -5.80
C ILE A 292 24.58 13.66 -5.43
N ASN A 293 24.63 14.54 -6.43
CA ASN A 293 24.42 15.97 -6.22
C ASN A 293 22.93 16.27 -6.11
N SER A 294 22.44 16.44 -4.88
CA SER A 294 21.01 16.62 -4.60
C SER A 294 20.42 17.90 -5.21
N SER A 295 21.23 18.90 -5.58
CA SER A 295 20.74 20.14 -6.21
C SER A 295 20.24 19.95 -7.65
N LEU A 296 20.60 18.84 -8.29
CA LEU A 296 20.11 18.49 -9.63
C LEU A 296 18.74 17.81 -9.61
N PHE A 297 18.16 17.54 -8.44
CA PHE A 297 16.79 17.06 -8.35
C PHE A 297 15.76 18.19 -8.41
N ILE A 298 14.80 18.06 -9.32
CA ILE A 298 13.58 18.86 -9.34
C ILE A 298 12.53 18.11 -8.53
N LYS A 299 12.16 18.63 -7.36
CA LYS A 299 11.17 18.02 -6.46
C LYS A 299 9.78 18.58 -6.74
N LYS A 300 8.92 17.82 -7.42
CA LYS A 300 7.52 18.20 -7.71
C LYS A 300 6.63 16.96 -7.74
N THR A 301 5.34 17.10 -7.44
CA THR A 301 4.37 15.99 -7.44
C THR A 301 4.33 15.21 -8.76
N CYS A 302 4.07 13.91 -8.68
CA CYS A 302 4.13 12.97 -9.78
C CYS A 302 3.18 13.38 -10.93
N PRO A 303 3.70 13.60 -12.15
CA PRO A 303 2.87 13.94 -13.30
C PRO A 303 2.02 12.77 -13.81
N ILE A 304 2.34 11.54 -13.40
CA ILE A 304 1.66 10.31 -13.80
C ILE A 304 0.43 10.07 -12.92
N GLU A 305 0.52 10.31 -11.62
CA GLU A 305 -0.60 10.14 -10.67
C GLU A 305 -1.85 10.89 -11.13
N PHE A 306 -1.69 12.18 -11.43
CA PHE A 306 -2.79 13.00 -11.95
C PHE A 306 -3.35 12.45 -13.27
N SER A 307 -2.48 12.03 -14.19
CA SER A 307 -2.89 11.51 -15.49
C SER A 307 -3.62 10.17 -15.42
N LYS A 308 -3.31 9.30 -14.46
CA LYS A 308 -4.05 8.05 -14.24
C LYS A 308 -5.25 8.21 -13.30
N ALA A 309 -5.34 9.31 -12.56
CA ALA A 309 -6.50 9.62 -11.74
C ALA A 309 -7.74 9.85 -12.63
N ILE A 310 -7.56 10.54 -13.76
CA ILE A 310 -8.61 10.82 -14.76
C ILE A 310 -8.66 9.68 -15.79
N LYS A 311 -9.69 8.83 -15.70
CA LYS A 311 -9.82 7.64 -16.57
C LYS A 311 -10.32 8.06 -17.96
N ASN A 312 -9.74 7.49 -19.00
CA ASN A 312 -10.25 7.69 -20.36
C ASN A 312 -11.52 6.86 -20.61
N LYS A 313 -12.23 7.11 -21.71
CA LYS A 313 -13.49 6.43 -22.06
C LYS A 313 -13.36 4.90 -22.10
N THR A 314 -12.22 4.36 -22.55
CA THR A 314 -11.96 2.91 -22.56
C THR A 314 -11.82 2.36 -21.15
N GLU A 315 -11.06 3.03 -20.27
CA GLU A 315 -10.88 2.64 -18.87
C GLU A 315 -12.21 2.74 -18.07
N ILE A 316 -13.03 3.76 -18.32
CA ILE A 316 -14.38 3.91 -17.72
C ILE A 316 -15.28 2.76 -18.16
N ASN A 317 -15.38 2.52 -19.47
CA ASN A 317 -16.19 1.42 -20.01
C ASN A 317 -15.70 0.05 -19.52
N GLY A 318 -14.39 -0.12 -19.36
CA GLY A 318 -13.77 -1.29 -18.75
C GLY A 318 -14.20 -1.47 -17.30
N SER A 319 -14.15 -0.40 -16.51
CA SER A 319 -14.59 -0.39 -15.11
C SER A 319 -16.06 -0.78 -14.98
N VAL A 320 -16.94 -0.24 -15.83
CA VAL A 320 -18.37 -0.64 -15.87
C VAL A 320 -18.54 -2.13 -16.18
N LYS A 321 -17.78 -2.67 -17.15
CA LYS A 321 -17.81 -4.10 -17.47
C LYS A 321 -17.34 -4.97 -16.31
N ALA A 322 -16.25 -4.58 -15.63
CA ALA A 322 -15.75 -5.27 -14.45
C ALA A 322 -16.80 -5.29 -13.33
N HIS A 323 -17.42 -4.14 -13.02
CA HIS A 323 -18.47 -4.04 -12.01
C HIS A 323 -19.73 -4.85 -12.34
N LYS A 324 -20.11 -4.96 -13.62
CA LYS A 324 -21.23 -5.84 -14.03
C LYS A 324 -20.91 -7.32 -13.74
N LYS A 325 -19.70 -7.79 -14.06
CA LYS A 325 -19.27 -9.17 -13.76
C LYS A 325 -19.17 -9.44 -12.26
N ASP A 326 -18.62 -8.49 -11.52
CA ASP A 326 -18.53 -8.57 -10.06
C ASP A 326 -19.93 -8.60 -9.42
N GLY A 327 -20.85 -7.77 -9.94
CA GLY A 327 -22.26 -7.77 -9.55
C GLY A 327 -22.93 -9.13 -9.75
N ILE A 328 -22.65 -9.84 -10.84
CA ILE A 328 -23.14 -11.22 -11.05
C ILE A 328 -22.60 -12.16 -9.97
N ALA A 329 -21.29 -12.09 -9.67
CA ALA A 329 -20.68 -12.90 -8.62
C ALA A 329 -21.29 -12.59 -7.24
N LEU A 330 -21.53 -11.31 -6.94
CA LEU A 330 -22.14 -10.85 -5.69
C LEU A 330 -23.61 -11.31 -5.59
N CYS A 331 -24.42 -11.18 -6.64
CA CYS A 331 -25.80 -11.69 -6.65
C CYS A 331 -25.84 -13.20 -6.42
N ASN A 332 -24.97 -13.96 -7.09
CA ASN A 332 -24.85 -15.40 -6.86
C ASN A 332 -24.39 -15.74 -5.45
N PHE A 333 -23.53 -14.92 -4.86
CA PHE A 333 -23.10 -15.08 -3.47
C PHE A 333 -24.25 -14.81 -2.49
N LEU A 334 -25.00 -13.73 -2.69
CA LEU A 334 -26.16 -13.39 -1.86
C LEU A 334 -27.22 -14.49 -1.96
N TYR A 335 -27.55 -14.95 -3.17
CA TYR A 335 -28.45 -16.09 -3.35
C TYR A 335 -27.92 -17.35 -2.64
N TRP A 336 -26.64 -17.68 -2.85
CA TRP A 336 -26.01 -18.80 -2.17
C TRP A 336 -26.08 -18.66 -0.66
N LEU A 337 -25.91 -17.45 -0.09
CA LEU A 337 -25.90 -17.21 1.35
C LEU A 337 -27.19 -17.68 2.02
N PHE A 338 -28.35 -17.47 1.37
CA PHE A 338 -29.67 -17.81 1.88
C PHE A 338 -30.13 -19.26 1.62
N LEU A 339 -29.39 -20.06 0.84
CA LEU A 339 -29.68 -21.49 0.70
C LEU A 339 -29.57 -22.24 2.06
N PRO A 340 -30.39 -23.26 2.34
CA PRO A 340 -30.30 -24.03 3.58
C PRO A 340 -28.92 -24.65 3.79
N LYS A 341 -28.28 -24.39 4.94
CA LYS A 341 -26.95 -24.93 5.30
C LYS A 341 -26.84 -25.13 6.82
N SER A 342 -26.16 -26.20 7.24
CA SER A 342 -25.93 -26.52 8.66
C SER A 342 -24.69 -25.87 9.28
N ASN A 343 -23.71 -25.41 8.48
CA ASN A 343 -22.40 -24.93 8.97
C ASN A 343 -21.85 -23.72 8.19
N LEU A 344 -22.60 -22.61 8.15
CA LEU A 344 -22.10 -21.36 7.58
C LEU A 344 -21.17 -20.64 8.57
N THR A 345 -19.99 -20.25 8.08
CA THR A 345 -18.96 -19.53 8.84
C THR A 345 -18.43 -18.36 8.03
N GLU A 346 -17.80 -17.39 8.72
CA GLU A 346 -17.12 -16.26 8.08
C GLU A 346 -16.12 -16.72 7.03
N ILE A 347 -15.24 -17.66 7.40
CA ILE A 347 -14.20 -18.14 6.48
C ILE A 347 -14.77 -18.83 5.23
N ASN A 348 -15.88 -19.56 5.37
CA ASN A 348 -16.54 -20.21 4.23
C ASN A 348 -17.26 -19.20 3.35
N ALA A 349 -17.84 -18.15 3.94
CA ALA A 349 -18.47 -17.06 3.20
C ALA A 349 -17.43 -16.25 2.41
N ALA A 350 -16.31 -15.88 3.03
CA ALA A 350 -15.19 -15.21 2.36
C ALA A 350 -14.67 -16.03 1.15
N LYS A 351 -14.35 -17.32 1.38
CA LYS A 351 -13.90 -18.21 0.31
C LYS A 351 -14.93 -18.35 -0.81
N LYS A 352 -16.23 -18.37 -0.47
CA LYS A 352 -17.28 -18.55 -1.46
C LYS A 352 -17.37 -17.37 -2.43
N ILE A 353 -17.36 -16.13 -1.93
CA ILE A 353 -17.41 -14.96 -2.82
C ILE A 353 -16.17 -14.91 -3.74
N ASP A 354 -14.99 -15.22 -3.20
CA ASP A 354 -13.75 -15.28 -3.99
C ASP A 354 -13.83 -16.35 -5.10
N ILE A 355 -14.36 -17.54 -4.78
CA ILE A 355 -14.61 -18.60 -5.78
C ILE A 355 -15.58 -18.11 -6.85
N LEU A 356 -16.68 -17.43 -6.49
CA LEU A 356 -17.66 -16.95 -7.45
C LEU A 356 -17.09 -15.87 -8.37
N ARG A 357 -16.22 -14.99 -7.85
CA ARG A 357 -15.46 -14.03 -8.66
C ARG A 357 -14.46 -14.71 -9.58
N SER A 358 -13.77 -15.75 -9.11
CA SER A 358 -12.78 -16.48 -9.90
C SER A 358 -13.36 -17.13 -11.17
N LYS A 359 -14.66 -17.40 -11.18
CA LYS A 359 -15.40 -17.93 -12.34
C LYS A 359 -15.76 -16.87 -13.38
N GLN A 360 -15.64 -15.59 -13.06
CA GLN A 360 -15.94 -14.51 -13.99
C GLN A 360 -14.84 -14.36 -15.04
N LYS A 361 -15.23 -14.15 -16.30
CA LYS A 361 -14.29 -13.97 -17.41
C LYS A 361 -13.32 -12.82 -17.12
N ASN A 362 -12.03 -13.07 -17.37
CA ASN A 362 -10.92 -12.12 -17.18
C ASN A 362 -10.61 -11.74 -15.72
N PHE A 363 -11.10 -12.49 -14.74
CA PHE A 363 -10.65 -12.37 -13.35
C PHE A 363 -9.15 -12.68 -13.22
N ILE A 364 -8.45 -11.92 -12.38
CA ILE A 364 -6.99 -12.02 -12.17
C ILE A 364 -6.70 -12.51 -10.74
N CYS A 365 -7.23 -11.81 -9.74
CA CYS A 365 -7.07 -12.01 -8.31
C CYS A 365 -8.11 -11.17 -7.55
N THR A 366 -8.23 -11.32 -6.24
CA THR A 366 -8.99 -10.34 -5.43
C THR A 366 -8.27 -8.99 -5.39
N SER A 367 -9.00 -7.89 -5.19
CA SER A 367 -8.42 -6.53 -5.09
C SER A 367 -7.89 -6.18 -3.70
N PHE A 368 -8.31 -6.94 -2.69
CA PHE A 368 -7.78 -6.96 -1.33
C PHE A 368 -8.19 -8.28 -0.65
N GLU A 369 -7.80 -8.49 0.61
CA GLU A 369 -8.24 -9.64 1.40
C GLU A 369 -9.70 -9.44 1.84
N THR A 370 -10.58 -10.36 1.46
CA THR A 370 -12.02 -10.27 1.77
C THR A 370 -12.26 -10.17 3.29
N ILE A 371 -12.87 -9.07 3.71
CA ILE A 371 -13.36 -8.86 5.08
C ILE A 371 -14.71 -9.57 5.18
N SER A 372 -14.83 -10.49 6.13
CA SER A 372 -16.04 -11.29 6.35
C SER A 372 -16.32 -11.35 7.84
N GLY A 373 -17.09 -10.38 8.35
CA GLY A 373 -17.34 -10.17 9.78
C GLY A 373 -18.79 -10.46 10.16
N TYR A 374 -19.02 -11.45 11.01
CA TYR A 374 -20.32 -11.82 11.55
C TYR A 374 -20.47 -11.33 13.00
N GLY A 375 -21.61 -10.68 13.29
CA GLY A 375 -21.89 -10.07 14.58
C GLY A 375 -20.79 -9.09 14.98
N SER A 376 -20.26 -9.24 16.21
CA SER A 376 -19.25 -8.30 16.73
C SER A 376 -17.94 -8.24 15.93
N ASN A 377 -17.64 -9.24 15.09
CA ASN A 377 -16.48 -9.16 14.19
C ASN A 377 -16.67 -8.11 13.08
N GLY A 378 -17.92 -7.83 12.68
CA GLY A 378 -18.23 -6.79 11.70
C GLY A 378 -18.01 -5.36 12.21
N ALA A 379 -17.81 -5.17 13.52
CA ALA A 379 -17.46 -3.87 14.11
C ALA A 379 -15.95 -3.56 14.04
N ILE A 380 -15.11 -4.54 13.71
CA ILE A 380 -13.67 -4.36 13.55
C ILE A 380 -13.41 -3.98 12.09
N VAL A 381 -13.05 -2.71 11.84
CA VAL A 381 -13.00 -2.10 10.49
C VAL A 381 -12.21 -2.94 9.48
N HIS A 382 -11.00 -3.37 9.85
CA HIS A 382 -10.15 -4.21 9.01
C HIS A 382 -10.03 -5.65 9.54
N TYR A 383 -11.17 -6.25 9.92
CA TYR A 383 -11.22 -7.63 10.38
C TYR A 383 -10.69 -8.61 9.33
N ARG A 384 -9.69 -9.42 9.71
CA ARG A 384 -9.19 -10.53 8.90
C ARG A 384 -9.60 -11.85 9.53
N VAL A 385 -10.49 -12.56 8.84
CA VAL A 385 -10.97 -13.87 9.30
C VAL A 385 -9.86 -14.92 9.16
N ASN A 386 -9.64 -15.71 10.20
CA ASN A 386 -8.77 -16.88 10.16
C ASN A 386 -9.41 -18.06 10.90
N ASN A 387 -8.75 -19.22 10.87
CA ASN A 387 -9.27 -20.45 11.49
C ASN A 387 -9.54 -20.32 12.99
N ARG A 388 -8.87 -19.39 13.70
CA ARG A 388 -9.06 -19.15 15.14
C ARG A 388 -10.16 -18.12 15.44
N SER A 389 -10.41 -17.18 14.53
CA SER A 389 -11.38 -16.10 14.74
C SER A 389 -12.75 -16.32 14.07
N SER A 390 -12.80 -17.24 13.09
CA SER A 390 -13.99 -17.52 12.26
C SER A 390 -15.20 -17.92 13.09
N LYS A 391 -16.22 -17.07 13.11
CA LYS A 391 -17.51 -17.34 13.78
C LYS A 391 -18.45 -18.15 12.90
N LYS A 392 -19.23 -19.02 13.55
CA LYS A 392 -20.43 -19.64 12.94
C LYS A 392 -21.58 -18.64 12.93
N PHE A 393 -22.34 -18.63 11.86
CA PHE A 393 -23.50 -17.76 11.72
C PHE A 393 -24.64 -18.30 12.58
N LYS A 394 -25.20 -17.44 13.43
CA LYS A 394 -26.45 -17.66 14.18
C LYS A 394 -27.56 -16.77 13.60
N LYS A 395 -28.82 -17.06 13.92
CA LYS A 395 -29.94 -16.18 13.54
C LYS A 395 -29.89 -14.86 14.34
N ASN A 396 -30.55 -13.85 13.79
CA ASN A 396 -30.82 -12.53 14.36
C ASN A 396 -29.56 -11.67 14.58
N ASN A 397 -28.68 -11.62 13.58
CA ASN A 397 -27.50 -10.78 13.64
C ASN A 397 -27.13 -10.21 12.25
N LEU A 398 -26.13 -9.34 12.22
CA LEU A 398 -25.60 -8.78 10.97
C LEU A 398 -24.37 -9.55 10.49
N TYR A 399 -24.23 -9.62 9.17
CA TYR A 399 -23.04 -10.09 8.48
C TYR A 399 -22.54 -9.00 7.52
N LEU A 400 -21.31 -8.57 7.70
CA LEU A 400 -20.62 -7.63 6.82
C LEU A 400 -19.65 -8.41 5.92
N VAL A 401 -19.73 -8.16 4.62
CA VAL A 401 -18.74 -8.61 3.64
C VAL A 401 -18.22 -7.41 2.88
N ASP A 402 -16.91 -7.20 2.93
CA ASP A 402 -16.20 -6.21 2.11
C ASP A 402 -15.20 -6.93 1.23
N SER A 403 -15.32 -6.78 -0.08
CA SER A 403 -14.59 -7.64 -1.00
C SER A 403 -14.58 -7.10 -2.43
N GLY A 404 -13.57 -7.46 -3.21
CA GLY A 404 -13.48 -7.03 -4.60
C GLY A 404 -12.55 -7.89 -5.44
N GLY A 405 -12.50 -7.59 -6.73
CA GLY A 405 -11.78 -8.33 -7.76
C GLY A 405 -10.95 -7.44 -8.68
N GLN A 406 -9.83 -7.98 -9.14
CA GLN A 406 -9.03 -7.46 -10.24
C GLN A 406 -9.44 -8.19 -11.52
N TYR A 407 -9.82 -7.43 -12.54
CA TYR A 407 -10.16 -7.92 -13.87
C TYR A 407 -9.25 -7.28 -14.91
N LEU A 408 -9.12 -7.87 -16.10
CA LEU A 408 -8.40 -7.21 -17.19
C LEU A 408 -9.03 -5.85 -17.55
N GLU A 409 -10.34 -5.68 -17.33
CA GLU A 409 -11.04 -4.44 -17.64
C GLU A 409 -11.03 -3.38 -16.53
N GLY A 410 -10.76 -3.75 -15.27
CA GLY A 410 -10.86 -2.83 -14.14
C GLY A 410 -10.77 -3.51 -12.78
N THR A 411 -10.89 -2.71 -11.73
CA THR A 411 -10.83 -3.13 -10.33
C THR A 411 -12.17 -2.84 -9.65
N THR A 412 -12.64 -3.75 -8.80
CA THR A 412 -13.87 -3.59 -8.03
C THR A 412 -13.59 -3.58 -6.53
N ASP A 413 -14.48 -2.91 -5.80
CA ASP A 413 -14.50 -2.82 -4.34
C ASP A 413 -15.96 -2.61 -3.92
N VAL A 414 -16.48 -3.49 -3.05
CA VAL A 414 -17.88 -3.43 -2.64
C VAL A 414 -18.10 -4.06 -1.27
N THR A 415 -18.74 -3.28 -0.40
CA THR A 415 -19.22 -3.73 0.91
C THR A 415 -20.73 -3.95 0.91
N ARG A 416 -21.20 -5.00 1.59
CA ARG A 416 -22.61 -5.21 1.95
C ARG A 416 -22.74 -5.65 3.41
N THR A 417 -23.72 -5.09 4.10
CA THR A 417 -24.16 -5.56 5.43
C THR A 417 -25.54 -6.19 5.29
N ILE A 418 -25.66 -7.43 5.74
CA ILE A 418 -26.80 -8.32 5.48
C ILE A 418 -27.34 -8.81 6.81
N ALA A 419 -28.65 -8.78 6.99
CA ALA A 419 -29.29 -9.41 8.14
C ALA A 419 -29.37 -10.93 7.95
N ILE A 420 -28.86 -11.67 8.93
CA ILE A 420 -28.99 -13.13 9.02
C ILE A 420 -30.11 -13.41 10.03
N GLY A 421 -31.34 -13.62 9.55
CA GLY A 421 -32.54 -13.68 10.39
C GLY A 421 -33.15 -12.29 10.64
N LYS A 422 -33.77 -12.08 11.80
CA LYS A 422 -34.44 -10.81 12.15
C LYS A 422 -33.48 -9.89 12.91
N PRO A 423 -33.05 -8.73 12.35
CA PRO A 423 -32.20 -7.79 13.06
C PRO A 423 -32.96 -7.08 14.19
N THR A 424 -32.24 -6.54 15.18
CA THR A 424 -32.83 -5.70 16.23
C THR A 424 -33.24 -4.33 15.67
N LYS A 425 -34.05 -3.57 16.44
CA LYS A 425 -34.41 -2.19 16.10
C LYS A 425 -33.16 -1.31 15.94
N ASP A 426 -32.19 -1.44 16.85
CA ASP A 426 -30.94 -0.67 16.79
C ASP A 426 -30.09 -1.00 15.58
N MET A 427 -29.96 -2.29 15.24
CA MET A 427 -29.25 -2.72 14.02
C MET A 427 -29.87 -2.10 12.76
N ALA A 428 -31.21 -2.12 12.65
CA ALA A 428 -31.92 -1.52 11.53
C ALA A 428 -31.78 0.01 11.51
N LYS A 429 -31.85 0.65 12.68
CA LYS A 429 -31.67 2.10 12.85
C LYS A 429 -30.28 2.54 12.36
N TYR A 430 -29.20 1.95 12.87
CA TYR A 430 -27.83 2.32 12.49
C TYR A 430 -27.52 2.02 11.03
N TYR A 431 -28.00 0.89 10.50
CA TYR A 431 -27.89 0.60 9.07
C TYR A 431 -28.58 1.68 8.23
N THR A 432 -29.78 2.11 8.62
CA THR A 432 -30.55 3.13 7.90
C THR A 432 -29.85 4.49 7.92
N ILE A 433 -29.19 4.85 9.02
CA ILE A 433 -28.39 6.09 9.12
C ILE A 433 -27.23 6.06 8.11
N VAL A 434 -26.48 4.96 8.06
CA VAL A 434 -25.38 4.80 7.09
C VAL A 434 -25.90 4.80 5.66
N LEU A 435 -27.04 4.16 5.40
CA LEU A 435 -27.67 4.18 4.08
C LEU A 435 -28.09 5.61 3.66
N LYS A 436 -28.66 6.40 4.56
CA LYS A 436 -28.98 7.82 4.32
C LYS A 436 -27.73 8.62 3.94
N ALA A 437 -26.64 8.43 4.68
CA ALA A 437 -25.36 9.06 4.37
C ALA A 437 -24.82 8.66 2.99
N HIS A 438 -24.84 7.37 2.67
CA HIS A 438 -24.42 6.85 1.36
C HIS A 438 -25.24 7.47 0.22
N ILE A 439 -26.56 7.48 0.33
CA ILE A 439 -27.46 8.09 -0.67
C ILE A 439 -27.23 9.60 -0.78
N SER A 440 -27.03 10.31 0.35
CA SER A 440 -26.78 11.75 0.34
C SER A 440 -25.51 12.10 -0.44
N LEU A 441 -24.45 11.30 -0.33
CA LEU A 441 -23.22 11.53 -1.09
C LEU A 441 -23.36 11.06 -2.55
N ALA A 442 -24.06 9.96 -2.82
CA ALA A 442 -24.23 9.43 -4.16
C ALA A 442 -25.07 10.34 -5.09
N ASN A 443 -26.01 11.10 -4.52
CA ASN A 443 -26.95 11.95 -5.26
C ASN A 443 -26.59 13.44 -5.26
N ILE A 444 -25.47 13.83 -4.66
CA ILE A 444 -25.10 15.25 -4.56
C ILE A 444 -24.67 15.82 -5.92
N ILE A 445 -25.09 17.04 -6.20
CA ILE A 445 -24.59 17.87 -7.30
C ILE A 445 -23.63 18.89 -6.70
N PHE A 446 -22.42 18.99 -7.23
CA PHE A 446 -21.37 19.88 -6.73
C PHE A 446 -20.64 20.57 -7.89
N PRO A 447 -20.09 21.79 -7.69
CA PRO A 447 -19.33 22.49 -8.72
C PRO A 447 -18.09 21.72 -9.17
N TYR A 448 -17.75 21.84 -10.46
CA TYR A 448 -16.46 21.36 -10.96
C TYR A 448 -15.31 22.01 -10.18
N GLY A 449 -14.33 21.20 -9.77
CA GLY A 449 -13.18 21.66 -8.98
C GLY A 449 -13.33 21.46 -7.46
N THR A 450 -14.52 21.10 -6.97
CA THR A 450 -14.72 20.73 -5.55
C THR A 450 -13.82 19.55 -5.19
N ALA A 451 -13.06 19.67 -4.10
CA ALA A 451 -12.18 18.64 -3.61
C ALA A 451 -12.97 17.55 -2.87
N GLY A 452 -12.55 16.29 -3.00
CA GLY A 452 -13.29 15.17 -2.40
C GLY A 452 -13.46 15.25 -0.87
N HIS A 453 -12.51 15.87 -0.16
CA HIS A 453 -12.59 16.02 1.30
C HIS A 453 -13.70 17.00 1.73
N GLU A 454 -14.06 17.97 0.89
CA GLU A 454 -15.15 18.91 1.16
C GLU A 454 -16.51 18.20 1.14
N LEU A 455 -16.60 17.05 0.47
CA LEU A 455 -17.81 16.24 0.39
C LEU A 455 -17.94 15.21 1.54
N ASP A 456 -16.87 14.96 2.30
CA ASP A 456 -16.85 13.94 3.38
C ASP A 456 -17.87 14.26 4.49
N ILE A 457 -18.09 15.55 4.78
CA ILE A 457 -19.08 15.99 5.77
C ILE A 457 -20.50 15.52 5.43
N LEU A 458 -20.83 15.34 4.14
CA LEU A 458 -22.15 14.87 3.71
C LEU A 458 -22.40 13.41 4.07
N ALA A 459 -21.33 12.60 4.13
CA ALA A 459 -21.38 11.22 4.59
C ALA A 459 -21.40 11.12 6.14
N ARG A 460 -21.07 12.20 6.87
CA ARG A 460 -21.02 12.20 8.35
C ARG A 460 -22.16 12.94 9.03
N LYS A 461 -22.80 13.91 8.36
CA LYS A 461 -23.85 14.76 8.94
C LYS A 461 -25.02 13.97 9.55
N HIS A 462 -25.24 12.74 9.11
CA HIS A 462 -26.31 11.87 9.62
C HIS A 462 -25.88 11.03 10.83
N LEU A 463 -24.58 10.89 11.11
CA LEU A 463 -24.04 10.09 12.21
C LEU A 463 -24.08 10.83 13.56
N GLY A 464 -23.96 12.17 13.56
CA GLY A 464 -23.85 13.00 14.76
C GLY A 464 -25.12 13.72 15.21
N ARG A 465 -26.31 13.28 14.77
CA ARG A 465 -27.62 13.90 15.10
C ARG A 465 -28.45 13.10 16.11
N GLU A 466 -27.80 12.42 17.06
CA GLU A 466 -28.47 11.75 18.18
C GLU A 466 -28.08 12.34 19.52
#